data_AF-A0A6G1DE18-F1
#
_entry.id   AF-A0A6G1DE18-F1
#
_cell.length_a   1.000
_cell.length_b   1.000
_cell.length_c   1.000
_cell.angle_alpha   90.00
_cell.angle_beta   90.00
_cell.angle_gamma   90.00
#
_symmetry.space_group_name_H-M   'P 1'
#
loop_
_entity.id
_entity.type
_entity.pdbx_description
1 polymer ?
#
loop_
_entity_poly.entity_id
_entity_poly.type
_entity_poly.pdbx_seq_one_letter_code
_entity_poly.pdbx_strand_id
1 'polypeptide(L)'
;MAKKWQRIAALGRKRLTWTTAKASDECCSSVAVKGHCVMYTADGRRFEVPLAFLATTIFAELLRMSQEEFGFTSDGGITLPCDAEVMEYVMCLLKRNASEEIIRAFLSTIVKPCHYGNGFAPSLWFIQQVAASSF
;
A
#
# COMPACT_ATOMS: atom_id res chain seq x y z
N MET A 1 13.38 -10.21 -54.36
CA MET A 1 13.06 -8.89 -54.97
C MET A 1 12.00 -8.20 -54.12
N ALA A 2 12.16 -6.89 -53.92
CA ALA A 2 11.25 -5.91 -53.27
C ALA A 2 11.11 -5.97 -51.73
N LYS A 3 10.99 -4.86 -50.99
CA LYS A 3 11.49 -3.47 -51.10
C LYS A 3 11.13 -2.81 -49.76
N LYS A 4 12.15 -2.30 -49.06
CA LYS A 4 12.16 -1.18 -48.11
C LYS A 4 10.85 -0.40 -47.99
N TRP A 5 10.33 -0.22 -46.77
CA TRP A 5 9.75 1.05 -46.30
C TRP A 5 10.02 1.24 -44.80
N GLN A 6 10.93 2.15 -44.50
CA GLN A 6 10.99 2.86 -43.24
C GLN A 6 9.92 3.96 -43.24
N ARG A 7 9.39 4.33 -42.07
CA ARG A 7 9.14 5.73 -41.67
C ARG A 7 8.76 5.84 -40.20
N ILE A 8 9.57 6.61 -39.49
CA ILE A 8 9.36 7.16 -38.15
C ILE A 8 8.17 8.12 -38.22
N ALA A 9 7.29 8.07 -37.21
CA ALA A 9 6.32 9.13 -36.93
C ALA A 9 6.62 9.74 -35.56
N ALA A 10 6.53 11.07 -35.52
CA ALA A 10 7.06 11.94 -34.49
C ALA A 10 6.29 11.92 -33.16
N LEU A 11 7.01 12.28 -32.11
CA LEU A 11 6.57 12.61 -30.75
C LEU A 11 5.27 13.44 -30.71
N GLY A 12 4.18 12.82 -30.27
CA GLY A 12 3.00 13.51 -29.74
C GLY A 12 2.91 13.30 -28.22
N ARG A 13 3.31 14.29 -27.43
CA ARG A 13 3.11 14.29 -25.97
C ARG A 13 1.73 14.84 -25.61
N LYS A 14 1.19 14.32 -24.49
CA LYS A 14 -0.02 14.72 -23.72
C LYS A 14 -1.31 14.10 -24.28
N ARG A 15 -2.17 13.44 -23.51
CA ARG A 15 -2.46 13.51 -22.07
C ARG A 15 -3.23 12.24 -21.71
N LEU A 16 -2.74 11.43 -20.78
CA LEU A 16 -3.49 10.27 -20.28
C LEU A 16 -4.66 10.79 -19.44
N THR A 17 -5.82 10.90 -20.08
CA THR A 17 -7.13 10.77 -19.46
C THR A 17 -7.23 9.34 -18.93
N TRP A 18 -7.07 9.20 -17.62
CA TRP A 18 -7.33 7.95 -16.93
C TRP A 18 -8.84 7.79 -16.77
N THR A 19 -9.46 7.06 -17.69
CA THR A 19 -10.72 6.37 -17.43
C THR A 19 -10.37 4.97 -16.96
N THR A 20 -10.42 4.75 -15.65
CA THR A 20 -10.45 3.40 -15.09
C THR A 20 -11.75 3.20 -14.34
N ALA A 21 -12.35 2.07 -14.66
CA ALA A 21 -13.62 1.61 -14.17
C ALA A 21 -13.67 1.57 -12.64
N LYS A 22 -14.75 2.16 -12.10
CA LYS A 22 -15.49 1.77 -10.89
C LYS A 22 -14.65 1.09 -9.80
N ALA A 23 -13.86 1.89 -9.08
CA ALA A 23 -13.77 1.72 -7.63
C ALA A 23 -14.90 2.59 -7.06
N SER A 24 -15.68 2.02 -6.13
CA SER A 24 -16.73 2.73 -5.41
C SER A 24 -16.18 4.04 -4.84
N ASP A 25 -16.76 5.12 -5.35
CA ASP A 25 -16.84 6.41 -4.69
C ASP A 25 -17.26 6.20 -3.23
N GLU A 26 -16.84 7.10 -2.35
CA GLU A 26 -17.34 7.27 -0.97
C GLU A 26 -16.51 6.62 0.17
N CYS A 27 -15.39 7.27 0.51
CA CYS A 27 -14.90 7.31 1.91
C CYS A 27 -13.98 8.51 2.19
N CYS A 28 -14.31 9.71 1.67
CA CYS A 28 -13.55 10.93 1.99
C CYS A 28 -14.49 12.16 2.04
N SER A 29 -15.63 12.07 2.74
CA SER A 29 -16.55 13.20 2.94
C SER A 29 -16.15 14.11 4.10
N SER A 30 -14.96 13.96 4.68
CA SER A 30 -14.43 14.87 5.70
C SER A 30 -13.76 16.07 5.02
N VAL A 31 -14.56 17.12 4.83
CA VAL A 31 -14.17 18.52 4.54
C VAL A 31 -12.87 18.65 3.75
N ALA A 32 -12.98 18.48 2.43
CA ALA A 32 -11.90 18.73 1.50
C ALA A 32 -11.40 20.18 1.62
N VAL A 33 -10.36 20.40 2.42
CA VAL A 33 -9.46 21.53 2.24
C VAL A 33 -8.69 21.25 0.97
N LYS A 34 -9.34 21.53 -0.17
CA LYS A 34 -8.85 21.58 -1.55
C LYS A 34 -7.45 20.96 -1.76
N GLY A 35 -7.33 19.63 -1.66
CA GLY A 35 -6.08 18.91 -1.96
C GLY A 35 -5.48 18.07 -0.82
N HIS A 36 -6.06 18.05 0.37
CA HIS A 36 -5.59 17.23 1.50
C HIS A 36 -6.69 16.30 2.03
N CYS A 37 -6.27 15.16 2.57
CA CYS A 37 -7.07 14.20 3.33
C CYS A 37 -6.63 14.24 4.79
N VAL A 38 -7.60 14.17 5.71
CA VAL A 38 -7.31 14.06 7.15
C VAL A 38 -7.19 12.59 7.53
N MET A 39 -6.07 12.23 8.12
CA MET A 39 -5.81 10.87 8.63
C MET A 39 -5.42 10.93 10.10
N TYR A 40 -5.70 9.86 10.83
CA TYR A 40 -5.32 9.68 12.22
C TYR A 40 -4.32 8.53 12.32
N THR A 41 -3.40 8.62 13.27
CA THR A 41 -2.50 7.50 13.63
C THR A 41 -3.11 6.65 14.75
N ALA A 42 -2.52 5.49 15.03
CA ALA A 42 -2.98 4.60 16.09
C ALA A 42 -2.94 5.26 17.48
N ASP A 43 -2.03 6.22 17.69
CA ASP A 43 -1.96 7.06 18.89
C ASP A 43 -2.91 8.29 18.86
N GLY A 44 -3.80 8.36 17.87
CA GLY A 44 -4.85 9.37 17.76
C GLY A 44 -4.39 10.74 17.24
N ARG A 45 -3.14 10.88 16.75
CA ARG A 45 -2.66 12.15 16.19
C ARG A 45 -3.21 12.38 14.80
N ARG A 46 -3.59 13.64 14.53
CA ARG A 46 -4.18 14.07 13.26
C ARG A 46 -3.10 14.58 12.29
N PHE A 47 -3.15 14.11 11.05
CA PHE A 47 -2.28 14.52 9.96
C PHE A 47 -3.08 14.98 8.75
N GLU A 48 -2.65 16.08 8.14
CA GLU A 48 -3.16 16.56 6.85
C GLU A 48 -2.25 16.07 5.73
N VAL A 49 -2.72 15.06 5.00
CA VAL A 49 -1.97 14.36 3.97
C VAL A 49 -2.37 14.89 2.59
N PRO A 50 -1.43 15.40 1.78
CA PRO A 50 -1.74 15.76 0.40
C PRO A 50 -2.30 14.58 -0.38
N LEU A 51 -3.39 14.78 -1.12
CA LEU A 51 -4.02 13.73 -1.93
C LEU A 51 -3.03 13.09 -2.93
N ALA A 52 -2.01 13.84 -3.36
CA ALA A 52 -0.95 13.35 -4.25
C ALA A 52 -0.13 12.20 -3.63
N PHE A 53 -0.04 12.10 -2.31
CA PHE A 53 0.68 11.03 -1.63
C PHE A 53 -0.14 9.75 -1.53
N LEU A 54 -1.46 9.82 -1.64
CA LEU A 54 -2.33 8.65 -1.55
C LEU A 54 -2.13 7.67 -2.71
N ALA A 55 -1.60 8.13 -3.84
CA ALA A 55 -1.23 7.29 -4.98
C ALA A 55 0.13 6.58 -4.82
N THR A 56 0.85 6.80 -3.71
CA THR A 56 2.15 6.17 -3.46
C THR A 56 1.96 4.77 -2.88
N THR A 57 2.91 3.86 -3.16
CA THR A 57 2.88 2.48 -2.66
C THR A 57 2.80 2.42 -1.13
N ILE A 58 3.44 3.37 -0.43
CA ILE A 58 3.38 3.44 1.04
C ILE A 58 1.95 3.65 1.53
N PHE A 59 1.28 4.67 0.99
CA PHE A 59 -0.09 4.97 1.41
C PHE A 59 -1.08 3.92 0.94
N ALA A 60 -0.90 3.34 -0.24
CA ALA A 60 -1.74 2.24 -0.70
C ALA A 60 -1.72 1.06 0.30
N GLU A 61 -0.52 0.71 0.78
CA GLU A 61 -0.36 -0.40 1.71
C GLU A 61 -0.85 -0.08 3.13
N LEU A 62 -0.55 1.13 3.62
CA LEU A 62 -1.09 1.60 4.90
C LEU A 62 -2.61 1.65 4.88
N LEU A 63 -3.23 2.13 3.80
CA LEU A 63 -4.69 2.18 3.64
C LEU A 63 -5.30 0.78 3.53
N ARG A 64 -4.64 -0.16 2.86
CA ARG A 64 -5.07 -1.57 2.81
C ARG A 64 -5.11 -2.15 4.22
N MET A 65 -4.03 -1.98 4.99
CA MET A 65 -3.95 -2.44 6.37
C MET A 65 -4.98 -1.72 7.27
N SER A 66 -5.17 -0.41 7.10
CA SER A 66 -6.21 0.34 7.80
C SER A 66 -7.61 -0.22 7.57
N GLN A 67 -7.92 -0.55 6.32
CA GLN A 67 -9.22 -1.10 5.96
C GLN A 67 -9.45 -2.46 6.61
N GLU A 68 -8.41 -3.29 6.69
CA GLU A 68 -8.47 -4.62 7.31
C GLU A 68 -8.61 -4.55 8.84
N GLU A 69 -7.95 -3.58 9.49
CA GLU A 69 -7.90 -3.47 10.95
C GLU A 69 -9.02 -2.60 11.54
N PHE A 70 -9.25 -1.41 10.98
CA PHE A 70 -10.19 -0.42 11.51
C PHE A 70 -11.47 -0.33 10.68
N GLY A 71 -11.43 -0.77 9.43
CA GLY A 71 -12.50 -0.51 8.47
C GLY A 71 -12.57 0.98 8.08
N PHE A 72 -13.39 1.25 7.07
CA PHE A 72 -13.67 2.60 6.58
C PHE A 72 -15.15 2.88 6.75
N THR A 73 -15.51 3.56 7.83
CA THR A 73 -16.88 4.00 8.10
C THR A 73 -17.12 5.37 7.46
N SER A 74 -18.37 5.63 7.06
CA SER A 74 -18.76 6.90 6.42
C SER A 74 -18.67 8.13 7.36
N ASP A 75 -18.30 7.96 8.63
CA ASP A 75 -18.14 9.02 9.63
C ASP A 75 -16.79 9.75 9.57
N GLY A 76 -15.94 9.41 8.59
CA GLY A 76 -15.05 10.40 7.97
C GLY A 76 -13.64 10.53 8.55
N GLY A 77 -13.14 9.51 9.23
CA GLY A 77 -11.73 9.42 9.64
C GLY A 77 -11.07 8.15 9.12
N ILE A 78 -9.91 8.28 8.49
CA ILE A 78 -9.04 7.13 8.16
C ILE A 78 -8.02 7.02 9.29
N THR A 79 -8.03 5.92 10.04
CA THR A 79 -7.00 5.61 11.04
C THR A 79 -5.96 4.69 10.44
N LEU A 80 -4.69 5.08 10.50
CA LEU A 80 -3.54 4.33 10.00
C LEU A 80 -2.98 3.39 11.08
N PRO A 81 -2.55 2.17 10.71
CA PRO A 81 -1.94 1.20 11.61
C PRO A 81 -0.46 1.53 11.85
N CYS A 82 -0.19 2.79 12.19
CA CYS A 82 1.13 3.27 12.55
C CYS A 82 1.01 4.44 13.53
N ASP A 83 2.06 4.65 14.31
CA ASP A 83 2.15 5.76 15.24
C ASP A 83 2.62 7.03 14.53
N ALA A 84 2.43 8.18 15.18
CA ALA A 84 2.83 9.48 14.67
C ALA A 84 4.28 9.57 14.17
N GLU A 85 5.24 8.94 14.87
CA GLU A 85 6.66 8.97 14.47
C GLU A 85 6.88 8.30 13.10
N VAL A 86 6.19 7.18 12.87
CA VAL A 86 6.24 6.46 11.60
C VAL A 86 5.59 7.30 10.50
N MET A 87 4.46 7.93 10.80
CA MET A 87 3.77 8.81 9.86
C MET A 87 4.63 10.02 9.46
N GLU A 88 5.31 10.65 10.42
CA GLU A 88 6.27 11.74 10.14
C GLU A 88 7.42 11.28 9.24
N TYR A 89 7.95 10.08 9.49
CA TYR A 89 8.99 9.48 8.66
C TYR A 89 8.51 9.21 7.23
N VAL A 90 7.30 8.65 7.06
CA VAL A 90 6.68 8.42 5.74
C VAL A 90 6.53 9.74 4.98
N MET A 91 6.01 10.78 5.63
CA MET A 91 5.86 12.10 5.02
C MET A 91 7.22 12.68 4.61
N CYS A 92 8.27 12.43 5.38
CA CYS A 92 9.64 12.83 5.04
C CYS A 92 10.18 12.09 3.81
N LEU A 93 9.99 10.76 3.73
CA LEU A 93 10.40 9.94 2.58
C LEU A 93 9.75 10.42 1.29
N LEU A 94 8.44 10.69 1.32
CA LEU A 94 7.69 11.12 0.15
C LEU A 94 8.05 12.53 -0.29
N LYS A 95 8.22 13.46 0.66
CA LYS A 95 8.68 14.84 0.35
C LYS A 95 10.06 14.87 -0.28
N ARG A 96 10.93 13.92 0.05
CA ARG A 96 12.28 13.78 -0.51
C ARG A 96 12.33 12.94 -1.79
N ASN A 97 11.19 12.41 -2.24
CA ASN A 97 11.10 11.51 -3.39
C ASN A 97 12.08 10.33 -3.24
N ALA A 98 12.04 9.64 -2.10
CA ALA A 98 12.88 8.49 -1.81
C ALA A 98 12.79 7.42 -2.91
N SER A 99 13.87 6.65 -3.10
CA SER A 99 13.89 5.59 -4.09
C SER A 99 12.92 4.47 -3.73
N GLU A 100 12.39 3.79 -4.74
CA GLU A 100 11.52 2.62 -4.57
C GLU A 100 12.16 1.50 -3.72
N GLU A 101 13.49 1.44 -3.67
CA GLU A 101 14.21 0.49 -2.82
C GLU A 101 14.06 0.83 -1.33
N ILE A 102 14.20 2.12 -0.97
CA ILE A 102 13.98 2.59 0.41
C ILE A 102 12.52 2.38 0.80
N ILE A 103 11.58 2.68 -0.11
CA ILE A 103 10.15 2.49 0.11
C ILE A 103 9.84 1.02 0.39
N ARG A 104 10.38 0.09 -0.41
CA ARG A 104 10.21 -1.35 -0.20
C ARG A 104 10.84 -1.82 1.09
N ALA A 105 12.06 -1.39 1.41
CA ALA A 105 12.72 -1.76 2.67
C ALA A 105 11.94 -1.28 3.89
N PHE A 106 11.39 -0.06 3.83
CA PHE A 106 10.51 0.48 4.85
C PHE A 106 9.24 -0.38 4.99
N LEU A 107 8.55 -0.67 3.88
CA LEU A 107 7.34 -1.50 3.90
C LEU A 107 7.60 -2.90 4.46
N SER A 108 8.72 -3.54 4.11
CA SER A 108 9.10 -4.84 4.70
C SER A 108 9.30 -4.80 6.22
N THR A 109 9.54 -3.61 6.79
CA THR A 109 9.71 -3.42 8.24
C THR A 109 8.36 -3.22 8.95
N ILE A 110 7.43 -2.51 8.31
CA ILE A 110 6.14 -2.14 8.93
C ILE A 110 5.00 -3.08 8.57
N VAL A 111 5.02 -3.64 7.36
CA VAL A 111 4.07 -4.64 6.92
C VAL A 111 4.57 -5.96 7.46
N LYS A 112 3.87 -6.50 8.46
CA LYS A 112 4.10 -7.89 8.83
C LYS A 112 3.92 -8.73 7.55
N PRO A 113 4.84 -9.65 7.21
CA PRO A 113 4.52 -10.70 6.27
C PRO A 113 3.41 -11.50 6.93
N CYS A 114 2.17 -11.17 6.60
CA CYS A 114 1.07 -12.06 6.85
C CYS A 114 1.51 -13.36 6.17
N HIS A 115 1.75 -14.41 6.95
CA HIS A 115 1.64 -15.75 6.42
C HIS A 115 0.20 -15.84 5.91
N TYR A 116 0.02 -15.47 4.64
CA TYR A 116 -1.22 -15.58 3.93
C TYR A 116 -1.61 -17.03 4.08
N GLY A 117 -2.61 -17.29 4.92
CA GLY A 117 -3.00 -18.62 5.30
C GLY A 117 -3.33 -19.40 4.03
N ASN A 118 -2.38 -20.17 3.55
CA ASN A 118 -2.74 -21.37 2.82
C ASN A 118 -3.43 -22.21 3.90
N GLY A 119 -4.72 -22.47 3.73
CA GLY A 119 -5.52 -23.32 4.60
C GLY A 119 -5.06 -24.78 4.52
N PHE A 120 -3.81 -25.04 4.90
CA PHE A 120 -3.30 -26.34 5.25
C PHE A 120 -2.82 -26.25 6.68
N ALA A 121 -3.70 -26.65 7.59
CA ALA A 121 -3.22 -27.21 8.84
C ALA A 121 -2.17 -28.28 8.48
N PRO A 122 -0.92 -28.21 8.98
CA PRO A 122 -0.12 -29.41 9.06
C PRO A 122 -0.72 -30.21 10.21
N SER A 123 -1.82 -30.91 9.92
CA SER A 123 -2.19 -32.08 10.68
C SER A 123 -0.97 -33.00 10.68
N LEU A 124 -0.40 -33.21 11.87
CA LEU A 124 0.30 -34.44 12.23
C LEU A 124 1.48 -34.83 11.30
N TRP A 125 2.65 -34.21 11.45
CA TRP A 125 3.87 -34.82 10.87
C TRP A 125 5.15 -34.74 11.71
N PHE A 126 5.12 -34.28 12.97
CA PHE A 126 6.20 -34.70 13.88
C PHE A 126 5.87 -36.09 14.42
N ILE A 127 6.00 -37.09 13.54
CA ILE A 127 6.22 -38.47 13.99
C ILE A 127 7.55 -38.45 14.74
N GLN A 128 7.43 -38.75 16.02
CA GLN A 128 8.47 -38.92 16.99
C GLN A 128 9.58 -39.84 16.45
N GLN A 129 10.76 -39.26 16.21
CA GLN A 129 11.96 -40.01 15.90
C GLN A 129 12.54 -40.57 17.20
N VAL A 130 11.95 -41.63 17.74
CA VAL A 130 12.61 -42.50 18.75
C VAL A 130 12.09 -43.94 18.62
N ALA A 131 13.06 -44.86 18.62
CA ALA A 131 12.98 -46.33 18.69
C ALA A 131 12.66 -47.02 17.35
N ALA A 132 13.43 -47.98 16.86
CA ALA A 132 14.38 -48.84 17.53
C ALA A 132 15.53 -49.25 16.60
N SER A 133 16.71 -49.30 17.20
CA SER A 133 17.82 -50.15 16.80
C SER A 133 17.44 -51.63 16.89
N SER A 134 18.17 -52.47 16.14
CA SER A 134 18.24 -53.95 16.22
C SER A 134 17.08 -54.65 15.47
N PHE A 135 17.30 -55.51 14.47
CA PHE A 135 18.25 -56.61 14.32
C PHE A 135 18.68 -56.82 12.86
#